data_AF-A0A7R8UWM5-F1
#
_entry.id   AF-A0A7R8UWM5-F1
#
_cell.length_a   1.000
_cell.length_b   1.000
_cell.length_c   1.000
_cell.angle_alpha   90.00
_cell.angle_beta   90.00
_cell.angle_gamma   90.00
#
_symmetry.space_group_name_H-M   'P 1'
#
loop_
_entity.id
_entity.type
_entity.pdbx_description
1 polymer ?
#
loop_
_entity_poly.entity_id
_entity_poly.type
_entity_poly.pdbx_seq_one_letter_code
_entity_poly.pdbx_strand_id
1 'polypeptide(L)'
;MDLLGSILDSMEKPPPVNTKEKEMLKKQKELAEKMRAQEKAELSRFRKYVEDRVDRFSKDDRKYIEFETMDKIYRGIIHEVAEVAKLVAMSFGREGVDRYTIIYKKEHLPSEDEIAARRLGEEWNAEKAEEYAKKREEQKQKVTTEKEQESTSTSEVVPNSNYKDKYAHLIGQEAALEAARKTESNKNYGIVPSKNKKDLRSIEQTMADIQARKRLKTQQDA
;
A
#
# COMPACT_ATOMS: atom_id res chain seq x y z
N MET A 1 -65.66 1.50 -20.90
CA MET A 1 -65.79 1.09 -19.48
C MET A 1 -64.39 0.82 -18.98
N ASP A 2 -63.98 1.49 -17.90
CA ASP A 2 -62.64 1.33 -17.32
C ASP A 2 -62.61 0.10 -16.39
N LEU A 3 -62.22 -1.05 -16.97
CA LEU A 3 -62.25 -2.35 -16.31
C LEU A 3 -61.30 -2.40 -15.10
N LEU A 4 -60.17 -1.69 -15.18
CA LEU A 4 -59.19 -1.62 -14.10
C LEU A 4 -59.71 -0.80 -12.93
N GLY A 5 -60.42 0.29 -13.19
CA GLY A 5 -61.11 1.08 -12.17
C GLY A 5 -62.17 0.26 -11.42
N SER A 6 -62.94 -0.57 -12.14
CA SER A 6 -63.94 -1.46 -11.53
C SER A 6 -63.33 -2.57 -10.68
N ILE A 7 -62.16 -3.10 -11.07
CA ILE A 7 -61.44 -4.12 -10.29
C ILE A 7 -60.81 -3.50 -9.04
N LEU A 8 -60.18 -2.32 -9.16
CA LEU A 8 -59.55 -1.62 -8.03
C LEU A 8 -60.55 -1.18 -6.95
N ASP A 9 -61.76 -0.76 -7.33
CA ASP A 9 -62.79 -0.33 -6.37
C ASP A 9 -63.56 -1.52 -5.76
N SER A 10 -63.43 -2.72 -6.35
CA SER A 10 -63.96 -3.99 -5.81
C SER A 10 -63.04 -4.67 -4.79
N MET A 11 -61.78 -4.23 -4.67
CA MET A 11 -60.86 -4.73 -3.65
C MET A 11 -61.26 -4.22 -2.27
N GLU A 12 -61.17 -5.08 -1.25
CA GLU A 12 -61.45 -4.72 0.13
C GLU A 12 -60.54 -3.55 0.55
N LYS A 13 -61.14 -2.40 0.85
CA LYS A 13 -60.40 -1.19 1.18
C LYS A 13 -59.64 -1.43 2.49
N PRO A 14 -58.36 -1.02 2.60
CA PRO A 14 -57.63 -1.13 3.86
C PRO A 14 -58.41 -0.39 4.96
N PRO A 15 -58.37 -0.89 6.20
CA PRO A 15 -59.17 -0.33 7.28
C PRO A 15 -58.93 1.18 7.40
N PRO A 16 -60.00 1.99 7.51
CA PRO A 16 -59.87 3.44 7.56
C PRO A 16 -59.13 3.83 8.83
N VAL A 17 -57.94 4.42 8.66
CA VAL A 17 -57.08 4.88 9.76
C VAL A 17 -57.87 5.82 10.67
N ASN A 18 -58.00 5.44 11.95
CA ASN A 18 -58.83 6.16 12.92
C ASN A 18 -58.28 7.58 13.14
N THR A 19 -59.11 8.59 13.41
CA THR A 19 -58.65 9.99 13.56
C THR A 19 -57.59 10.13 14.65
N LYS A 20 -57.74 9.38 15.75
CA LYS A 20 -56.74 9.27 16.84
C LYS A 20 -55.42 8.64 16.39
N GLU A 21 -55.46 7.64 15.52
CA GLU A 21 -54.25 6.99 14.98
C GLU A 21 -53.47 7.94 14.05
N LYS A 22 -54.17 8.76 13.26
CA LYS A 22 -53.55 9.80 12.44
C LYS A 22 -52.81 10.85 13.27
N GLU A 23 -53.41 11.29 14.39
CA GLU A 23 -52.74 12.22 15.31
C GLU A 23 -51.52 11.59 15.99
N MET A 24 -51.61 10.32 16.41
CA MET A 24 -50.48 9.59 17.00
C MET A 24 -49.34 9.42 15.99
N LEU A 25 -49.65 9.08 14.74
CA LEU A 25 -48.65 8.95 13.67
C LEU A 25 -47.99 10.30 13.36
N LYS A 26 -48.75 11.40 13.37
CA LYS A 26 -48.20 12.75 13.17
C LYS A 26 -47.24 13.13 14.31
N LYS A 27 -47.63 12.89 15.57
CA LYS A 27 -46.76 13.12 16.73
C LYS A 27 -45.48 12.29 16.68
N GLN A 28 -45.56 11.01 16.28
CA GLN A 28 -44.37 10.17 16.12
C GLN A 28 -43.42 10.70 15.03
N LYS A 29 -43.96 11.19 13.90
CA LYS A 29 -43.16 11.82 12.84
C LYS A 29 -42.49 13.10 13.31
N GLU A 30 -43.21 13.98 14.00
CA GLU A 30 -42.67 15.23 14.55
C GLU A 30 -41.57 14.95 15.59
N LEU A 31 -41.75 13.96 16.46
CA LEU A 31 -40.71 13.54 17.42
C LEU A 31 -39.47 12.98 16.69
N ALA A 32 -39.65 12.12 15.69
CA ALA A 32 -38.55 11.59 14.90
C ALA A 32 -37.78 12.69 14.14
N GLU A 33 -38.49 13.69 13.60
CA GLU A 33 -37.87 14.83 12.94
C GLU A 33 -37.07 15.70 13.92
N LYS A 34 -37.61 15.94 15.11
CA LYS A 34 -36.91 16.66 16.17
C LYS A 34 -35.64 15.94 16.61
N MET A 35 -35.69 14.62 16.78
CA MET A 35 -34.50 13.81 17.11
C MET A 35 -33.45 13.87 16.00
N ARG A 36 -33.85 13.73 14.73
CA ARG A 36 -32.94 13.86 13.58
C ARG A 36 -32.31 15.25 13.49
N ALA A 37 -33.08 16.30 13.77
CA ALA A 37 -32.58 17.66 13.77
C ALA A 37 -31.53 17.89 14.88
N GLN A 38 -31.77 17.31 16.07
CA GLN A 38 -30.81 17.33 17.18
C GLN A 38 -29.52 16.58 16.82
N GLU A 39 -29.62 15.35 16.31
CA GLU A 39 -28.45 14.57 15.85
C GLU A 39 -27.65 15.33 14.80
N LYS A 40 -28.31 15.94 13.82
CA LYS A 40 -27.64 16.75 12.79
C LYS A 40 -26.94 17.98 13.40
N ALA A 41 -27.57 18.64 14.38
CA ALA A 41 -26.98 19.77 15.07
C ALA A 41 -25.73 19.36 15.87
N GLU A 42 -25.79 18.23 16.58
CA GLU A 42 -24.63 17.70 17.33
C GLU A 42 -23.48 17.32 16.39
N LEU A 43 -23.76 16.64 15.27
CA LEU A 43 -22.75 16.32 14.27
C LEU A 43 -22.11 17.58 13.65
N SER A 44 -22.91 18.63 13.42
CA SER A 44 -22.41 19.90 12.89
C SER A 44 -21.52 20.63 13.90
N ARG A 45 -21.88 20.60 15.19
CA ARG A 45 -21.05 21.14 16.28
C ARG A 45 -19.74 20.38 16.39
N PHE A 46 -19.81 19.05 16.35
CA PHE A 46 -18.62 18.20 16.39
C PHE A 46 -17.69 18.46 15.20
N ARG A 47 -18.24 18.57 13.99
CA ARG A 47 -17.46 18.93 12.80
C ARG A 47 -16.69 20.23 13.00
N LYS A 48 -17.35 21.28 13.48
CA LYS A 48 -16.69 22.56 13.78
C LYS A 48 -15.59 22.42 14.84
N TYR A 49 -15.83 21.63 15.89
CA TYR A 49 -14.82 21.34 16.90
C TYR A 49 -13.58 20.65 16.31
N VAL A 50 -13.78 19.66 15.42
CA VAL A 50 -12.69 18.95 14.75
C VAL A 50 -11.94 19.89 13.80
N GLU A 51 -12.65 20.71 13.01
CA GLU A 51 -12.05 21.71 12.14
C GLU A 51 -11.14 22.67 12.92
N ASP A 52 -11.64 23.24 14.02
CA ASP A 52 -10.86 24.14 14.88
C ASP A 52 -9.64 23.42 15.51
N ARG A 53 -9.80 22.15 15.88
CA ARG A 53 -8.71 21.33 16.47
C ARG A 53 -7.66 20.98 15.43
N VAL A 54 -8.05 20.67 14.20
CA VAL A 54 -7.16 20.38 13.07
C VAL A 54 -6.44 21.64 12.61
N ASP A 55 -7.11 22.80 12.56
CA ASP A 55 -6.47 24.07 12.23
C ASP A 55 -5.38 24.44 13.25
N ARG A 56 -5.66 24.26 14.56
CA ARG A 56 -4.63 24.42 15.60
C ARG A 56 -3.47 23.44 15.41
N PHE A 57 -3.78 22.17 15.14
CA PHE A 57 -2.75 21.15 14.92
C PHE A 57 -1.88 21.42 13.68
N SER A 58 -2.45 22.03 12.63
CA SER A 58 -1.69 22.42 11.45
C SER A 58 -0.61 23.47 11.77
N LYS A 59 -0.82 24.29 12.80
CA LYS A 59 0.09 25.36 13.25
C LYS A 59 1.08 24.90 14.33
N ASP A 60 0.73 23.85 15.08
CA ASP A 60 1.58 23.26 16.11
C ASP A 60 2.75 22.46 15.52
N ASP A 61 3.84 22.26 16.26
CA ASP A 61 4.98 21.41 15.84
C ASP A 61 4.79 19.91 16.14
N ARG A 62 3.62 19.52 16.65
CA ARG A 62 3.34 18.12 17.02
C ARG A 62 3.32 17.22 15.77
N LYS A 63 3.82 15.99 15.93
CA LYS A 63 3.86 14.98 14.84
C LYS A 63 2.49 14.42 14.51
N TYR A 64 1.69 14.13 15.54
CA TYR A 64 0.36 13.57 15.42
C TYR A 64 -0.55 14.10 16.54
N ILE A 65 -1.86 13.96 16.34
CA ILE A 65 -2.88 14.16 17.38
C ILE A 65 -3.79 12.95 17.45
N GLU A 66 -4.14 12.58 18.68
CA GLU A 66 -5.02 11.45 18.96
C GLU A 66 -6.40 11.97 19.38
N PHE A 67 -7.44 11.34 18.85
CA PHE A 67 -8.83 11.55 19.23
C PHE A 67 -9.32 10.40 20.10
N GLU A 68 -10.34 10.67 20.90
CA GLU A 68 -10.99 9.69 21.75
C GLU A 68 -11.62 8.55 20.94
N THR A 69 -11.91 7.45 21.62
CA THR A 69 -12.69 6.34 21.07
C THR A 69 -14.09 6.84 20.76
N MET A 70 -14.51 6.71 19.51
CA MET A 70 -15.79 7.27 19.04
C MET A 70 -16.44 6.35 18.03
N ASP A 71 -17.74 6.51 17.83
CA ASP A 71 -18.50 5.76 16.84
C ASP A 71 -18.10 6.07 15.40
N LYS A 72 -18.48 5.17 14.50
CA LYS A 72 -18.16 5.23 13.07
C LYS A 72 -18.48 6.58 12.41
N ILE A 73 -19.61 7.19 12.77
CA ILE A 73 -20.04 8.47 12.19
C ILE A 73 -19.08 9.60 12.57
N TYR A 74 -18.75 9.72 13.86
CA TYR A 74 -17.83 10.74 14.36
C TYR A 74 -16.41 10.54 13.82
N ARG A 75 -15.92 9.29 13.76
CA ARG A 75 -14.64 8.99 13.12
C ARG A 75 -14.64 9.34 11.63
N GLY A 76 -15.74 9.08 10.93
CA GLY A 76 -15.91 9.46 9.52
C GLY A 76 -15.74 10.97 9.30
N ILE A 77 -16.31 11.79 10.18
CA ILE A 77 -16.13 13.26 10.14
C ILE A 77 -14.67 13.64 10.33
N ILE A 78 -13.94 12.96 11.23
CA ILE A 78 -12.50 13.22 11.41
C ILE A 78 -11.71 12.92 10.14
N HIS A 79 -11.98 11.79 9.50
CA HIS A 79 -11.33 11.43 8.24
C HIS A 79 -11.63 12.44 7.13
N GLU A 80 -12.89 12.88 7.01
CA GLU A 80 -13.29 13.90 6.03
C GLU A 80 -12.55 15.23 6.25
N VAL A 81 -12.53 15.72 7.49
CA VAL A 81 -11.85 16.99 7.83
C VAL A 81 -10.33 16.87 7.62
N ALA A 82 -9.73 15.74 7.98
CA ALA A 82 -8.31 15.48 7.76
C ALA A 82 -7.95 15.46 6.27
N GLU A 83 -8.78 14.83 5.44
CA GLU A 83 -8.59 14.78 3.98
C GLU A 83 -8.65 16.18 3.36
N VAL A 84 -9.62 17.01 3.78
CA VAL A 84 -9.74 18.42 3.35
C VAL A 84 -8.49 19.21 3.76
N ALA A 85 -7.94 18.97 4.95
CA ALA A 85 -6.72 19.58 5.45
C ALA A 85 -5.43 18.98 4.86
N LYS A 86 -5.52 17.98 3.96
CA LYS A 86 -4.38 17.23 3.39
C LYS A 86 -3.48 16.54 4.44
N LEU A 87 -4.08 16.15 5.55
CA LEU A 87 -3.46 15.35 6.61
C LEU A 87 -3.84 13.88 6.45
N VAL A 88 -3.09 12.99 7.11
CA VAL A 88 -3.34 11.56 7.03
C VAL A 88 -4.00 11.08 8.31
N ALA A 89 -5.25 10.67 8.23
CA ALA A 89 -5.97 10.07 9.34
C ALA A 89 -5.92 8.53 9.28
N MET A 90 -5.64 7.89 10.41
CA MET A 90 -5.66 6.43 10.57
C MET A 90 -6.45 6.04 11.82
N SER A 91 -7.24 4.98 11.74
CA SER A 91 -8.00 4.46 12.89
C SER A 91 -7.47 3.11 13.33
N PHE A 92 -7.29 2.95 14.64
CA PHE A 92 -6.77 1.75 15.30
C PHE A 92 -7.78 1.25 16.34
N GLY A 93 -7.68 -0.02 16.74
CA GLY A 93 -8.62 -0.66 17.68
C GLY A 93 -9.75 -1.45 17.00
N ARG A 94 -10.65 -2.02 17.80
CA ARG A 94 -11.77 -2.85 17.36
C ARG A 94 -13.06 -2.04 17.25
N GLU A 95 -13.81 -2.27 16.17
CA GLU A 95 -15.10 -1.62 15.93
C GLU A 95 -16.08 -1.89 17.08
N GLY A 96 -16.67 -0.83 17.64
CA GLY A 96 -17.67 -0.93 18.71
C GLY A 96 -17.12 -1.14 20.13
N VAL A 97 -15.79 -1.21 20.31
CA VAL A 97 -15.16 -1.34 21.63
C VAL A 97 -14.28 -0.13 21.92
N ASP A 98 -13.17 -0.01 21.19
CA ASP A 98 -12.07 0.90 21.51
C ASP A 98 -11.47 1.54 20.26
N ARG A 99 -12.24 1.64 19.16
CA ARG A 99 -11.71 2.20 17.92
C ARG A 99 -11.52 3.72 18.03
N TYR A 100 -10.27 4.15 18.03
CA TYR A 100 -9.86 5.56 18.06
C TYR A 100 -9.23 5.99 16.72
N THR A 101 -9.02 7.29 16.55
CA THR A 101 -8.46 7.88 15.31
C THR A 101 -7.30 8.80 15.62
N ILE A 102 -6.22 8.66 14.85
CA ILE A 102 -5.03 9.51 14.92
C ILE A 102 -4.89 10.26 13.61
N ILE A 103 -4.55 11.54 13.67
CA ILE A 103 -4.19 12.34 12.51
C ILE A 103 -2.69 12.62 12.54
N TYR A 104 -2.03 12.34 11.42
CA TYR A 104 -0.61 12.58 11.16
C TYR A 104 -0.43 13.70 10.15
N LYS A 105 0.67 14.43 10.31
CA LYS A 105 1.14 15.34 9.27
C LYS A 105 1.72 14.56 8.09
N LYS A 106 1.57 15.09 6.89
CA LYS A 106 2.11 14.48 5.67
C LYS A 106 3.64 14.35 5.69
N GLU A 107 4.32 15.24 6.40
CA GLU A 107 5.78 15.23 6.59
C GLU A 107 6.24 14.19 7.61
N HIS A 108 5.34 13.77 8.51
CA HIS A 108 5.63 12.87 9.62
C HIS A 108 4.64 11.70 9.60
N LEU A 109 4.71 10.92 8.53
CA LEU A 109 3.94 9.69 8.42
C LEU A 109 4.43 8.65 9.46
N PRO A 110 3.51 7.83 9.99
CA PRO A 110 3.88 6.79 10.93
C PRO A 110 4.74 5.73 10.23
N SER A 111 5.71 5.19 10.96
CA SER A 111 6.51 4.06 10.49
C SER A 111 5.65 2.78 10.42
N GLU A 112 6.04 1.80 9.61
CA GLU A 112 5.37 0.50 9.58
C GLU A 112 5.35 -0.17 10.97
N ASP A 113 6.44 -0.03 11.73
CA ASP A 113 6.55 -0.55 13.09
C ASP A 113 5.59 0.15 14.06
N GLU A 114 5.39 1.46 13.88
CA GLU A 114 4.46 2.25 14.68
C GLU A 114 3.01 1.83 14.40
N ILE A 115 2.68 1.59 13.12
CA ILE A 115 1.39 1.06 12.71
C ILE A 115 1.17 -0.34 13.30
N ALA A 116 2.18 -1.20 13.27
CA ALA A 116 2.11 -2.56 13.82
C ALA A 116 1.91 -2.55 15.35
N ALA A 117 2.70 -1.76 16.07
CA ALA A 117 2.57 -1.59 17.52
C ALA A 117 1.16 -1.10 17.89
N ARG A 118 0.66 -0.06 17.22
CA ARG A 118 -0.69 0.45 17.50
C ARG A 118 -1.81 -0.53 17.16
N ARG A 119 -1.65 -1.37 16.13
CA ARG A 119 -2.59 -2.45 15.82
C ARG A 119 -2.64 -3.52 16.91
N LEU A 120 -1.53 -3.73 17.61
CA LEU A 120 -1.45 -4.62 18.77
C LEU A 120 -2.02 -3.98 20.04
N GLY A 121 -2.28 -2.67 20.02
CA GLY A 121 -2.71 -1.91 21.21
C GLY A 121 -1.55 -1.43 22.07
N GLU A 122 -0.32 -1.46 21.55
CA GLU A 122 0.86 -0.96 22.24
C GLU A 122 1.02 0.55 22.01
N GLU A 123 1.29 1.30 23.09
CA GLU A 123 1.67 2.71 22.98
C GLU A 123 3.03 2.85 22.30
N TRP A 124 3.17 3.86 21.42
CA TRP A 124 4.40 4.14 20.69
C TRP A 124 5.23 5.23 21.36
N ASN A 125 6.27 4.80 22.08
CA ASN A 125 7.23 5.68 22.76
C ASN A 125 8.63 5.58 22.12
N ALA A 126 9.50 6.54 22.41
CA ALA A 126 10.88 6.55 21.87
C ALA A 126 11.65 5.26 22.22
N GLU A 127 11.48 4.74 23.43
CA GLU A 127 12.10 3.49 23.87
C GLU A 127 11.63 2.28 23.04
N LYS A 128 10.32 2.16 22.81
CA LYS A 128 9.79 1.10 21.93
C LYS A 128 10.25 1.26 20.48
N ALA A 129 10.40 2.50 20.00
CA ALA A 129 10.93 2.73 18.67
C ALA A 129 12.36 2.19 18.53
N GLU A 130 13.20 2.35 19.56
CA GLU A 130 14.54 1.76 19.61
C GLU A 130 14.51 0.23 19.72
N GLU A 131 13.62 -0.35 20.53
CA GLU A 131 13.45 -1.80 20.64
C GLU A 131 13.05 -2.44 19.30
N TYR A 132 12.07 -1.84 18.61
CA TYR A 132 11.66 -2.30 17.29
C TYR A 132 12.79 -2.14 16.26
N ALA A 133 13.56 -1.04 16.32
CA ALA A 133 14.73 -0.85 15.46
C ALA A 133 15.79 -1.94 15.68
N LYS A 134 16.15 -2.23 16.93
CA LYS A 134 17.09 -3.31 17.29
C LYS A 134 16.59 -4.67 16.82
N LYS A 135 15.32 -4.99 17.06
CA LYS A 135 14.71 -6.23 16.60
C LYS A 135 14.76 -6.38 15.08
N ARG A 136 14.57 -5.29 14.34
CA ARG A 136 14.66 -5.28 12.87
C ARG A 136 16.09 -5.52 12.38
N GLU A 137 17.08 -4.93 13.05
CA GLU A 137 18.50 -5.16 12.76
C GLU A 137 18.90 -6.61 13.04
N GLU A 138 18.50 -7.17 14.17
CA GLU A 138 18.72 -8.58 14.51
C GLU A 138 18.07 -9.52 13.49
N GLN A 139 16.84 -9.23 13.06
CA GLN A 139 16.17 -10.02 12.02
C GLN A 139 16.90 -9.94 10.68
N LYS A 140 17.36 -8.76 10.28
CA LYS A 140 18.17 -8.60 9.06
C LYS A 140 19.48 -9.38 9.15
N GLN A 141 20.17 -9.33 10.30
CA GLN A 141 21.39 -10.08 10.51
C GLN A 141 21.14 -11.58 10.43
N LYS A 142 20.10 -12.10 11.11
CA LYS A 142 19.72 -13.53 11.02
C LYS A 142 19.43 -13.97 9.60
N VAL A 143 18.63 -13.21 8.84
CA VAL A 143 18.34 -13.53 7.43
C VAL A 143 19.59 -13.48 6.57
N THR A 144 20.51 -12.56 6.82
CA THR A 144 21.78 -12.47 6.08
C THR A 144 22.67 -13.66 6.41
N THR A 145 22.81 -14.01 7.69
CA THR A 145 23.56 -15.19 8.14
C THR A 145 22.96 -16.49 7.62
N GLU A 146 21.63 -16.63 7.63
CA GLU A 146 20.93 -17.80 7.06
C GLU A 146 21.15 -17.89 5.56
N LYS A 147 21.09 -16.77 4.81
CA LYS A 147 21.42 -16.75 3.38
C LYS A 147 22.88 -17.06 3.11
N GLU A 148 23.81 -16.57 3.92
CA GLU A 148 25.23 -16.88 3.81
C GLU A 148 25.47 -18.36 4.12
N GLN A 149 24.79 -18.91 5.13
CA GLN A 149 24.82 -20.34 5.45
C GLN A 149 24.20 -21.18 4.33
N GLU A 150 23.08 -20.79 3.73
CA GLU A 150 22.49 -21.47 2.57
C GLU A 150 23.39 -21.38 1.33
N SER A 151 24.09 -20.26 1.13
CA SER A 151 25.03 -20.08 0.02
C SER A 151 26.34 -20.84 0.21
N THR A 152 26.74 -21.10 1.45
CA THR A 152 27.91 -21.93 1.79
C THR A 152 27.55 -23.41 1.93
N SER A 153 26.28 -23.72 2.20
CA SER A 153 25.69 -25.05 2.20
C SER A 153 25.01 -25.39 0.87
N THR A 154 25.43 -24.78 -0.25
CA THR A 154 25.23 -25.42 -1.55
C THR A 154 26.12 -26.65 -1.61
N SER A 155 25.74 -27.71 -0.90
CA SER A 155 26.05 -29.05 -1.38
C SER A 155 25.48 -29.11 -2.77
N GLU A 156 26.31 -29.41 -3.76
CA GLU A 156 25.83 -29.67 -5.11
C GLU A 156 24.73 -30.72 -4.97
N VAL A 157 23.47 -30.31 -5.18
CA VAL A 157 22.34 -31.23 -5.16
C VAL A 157 22.48 -32.05 -6.44
N VAL A 158 23.33 -33.08 -6.38
CA VAL A 158 23.48 -34.04 -7.46
C VAL A 158 22.25 -34.93 -7.40
N PRO A 159 21.31 -34.83 -8.36
CA PRO A 159 20.16 -35.70 -8.37
C PRO A 159 20.63 -37.15 -8.47
N ASN A 160 20.09 -38.04 -7.63
CA ASN A 160 20.48 -39.45 -7.54
C ASN A 160 20.32 -40.22 -8.88
N SER A 161 19.53 -39.66 -9.82
CA SER A 161 19.49 -40.15 -11.19
C SER A 161 19.27 -38.99 -12.16
N ASN A 162 19.98 -39.01 -13.28
CA ASN A 162 19.76 -38.06 -14.35
C ASN A 162 18.57 -38.54 -15.19
N TYR A 163 17.42 -37.86 -15.05
CA TYR A 163 16.18 -38.19 -15.78
C TYR A 163 16.37 -38.25 -17.31
N LYS A 164 17.40 -37.56 -17.84
CA LYS A 164 17.76 -37.61 -19.26
C LYS A 164 18.19 -39.02 -19.71
N ASP A 165 18.76 -39.82 -18.82
CA ASP A 165 19.20 -41.19 -19.14
C ASP A 165 18.02 -42.12 -19.42
N LYS A 166 16.84 -41.82 -18.85
CA LYS A 166 15.60 -42.56 -19.11
C LYS A 166 15.22 -42.56 -20.60
N TYR A 167 15.53 -41.51 -21.34
CA TYR A 167 15.16 -41.36 -22.76
C TYR A 167 16.36 -41.48 -23.71
N ALA A 168 17.56 -41.75 -23.18
CA ALA A 168 18.78 -41.89 -23.99
C ALA A 168 18.64 -43.01 -25.04
N HIS A 169 17.91 -44.08 -24.74
CA HIS A 169 17.61 -45.17 -25.67
C HIS A 169 16.63 -44.78 -26.80
N LEU A 170 15.79 -43.75 -26.59
CA LEU A 170 14.77 -43.31 -27.53
C LEU A 170 15.27 -42.20 -28.46
N ILE A 171 16.13 -41.33 -27.95
CA ILE A 171 16.65 -40.13 -28.64
C ILE A 171 18.07 -40.37 -29.19
N GLY A 172 18.85 -41.26 -28.55
CA GLY A 172 20.27 -41.47 -28.83
C GLY A 172 21.15 -40.47 -28.06
N GLN A 173 22.21 -40.96 -27.42
CA GLN A 173 23.13 -40.11 -26.63
C GLN A 173 23.84 -39.06 -27.51
N GLU A 174 24.18 -39.41 -28.75
CA GLU A 174 24.86 -38.52 -29.69
C GLU A 174 23.96 -37.38 -30.18
N ALA A 175 22.69 -37.67 -30.48
CA ALA A 175 21.72 -36.66 -30.90
C ALA A 175 21.39 -35.68 -29.75
N ALA A 176 21.37 -36.16 -28.51
CA ALA A 176 21.18 -35.31 -27.33
C ALA A 176 22.37 -34.36 -27.10
N LEU A 177 23.61 -34.81 -27.34
CA LEU A 177 24.82 -33.99 -27.27
C LEU A 177 24.84 -32.90 -28.35
N GLU A 178 24.41 -33.23 -29.57
CA GLU A 178 24.35 -32.27 -30.67
C GLU A 178 23.23 -31.24 -30.48
N ALA A 179 22.07 -31.68 -29.98
CA ALA A 179 20.97 -30.80 -29.61
C ALA A 179 21.36 -29.86 -28.46
N ALA A 180 22.06 -30.36 -27.44
CA ALA A 180 22.56 -29.53 -26.34
C ALA A 180 23.49 -28.41 -26.86
N ARG A 181 24.44 -28.74 -27.75
CA ARG A 181 25.33 -27.75 -28.41
C ARG A 181 24.56 -26.73 -29.25
N LYS A 182 23.43 -27.09 -29.86
CA LYS A 182 22.56 -26.16 -30.59
C LYS A 182 21.71 -25.28 -29.68
N THR A 183 21.33 -25.76 -28.49
CA THR A 183 20.50 -25.02 -27.53
C THR A 183 21.27 -24.07 -26.63
N GLU A 184 22.61 -24.15 -26.61
CA GLU A 184 23.41 -23.12 -25.95
C GLU A 184 23.14 -21.77 -26.62
N SER A 185 22.49 -20.87 -25.88
CA SER A 185 22.19 -19.53 -26.37
C SER A 185 23.51 -18.79 -26.65
N ASN A 186 23.60 -18.16 -27.82
CA ASN A 186 24.79 -17.41 -28.19
C ASN A 186 24.94 -16.20 -27.26
N LYS A 187 25.76 -16.34 -26.21
CA LYS A 187 26.09 -15.29 -25.24
C LYS A 187 26.75 -14.06 -25.89
N ASN A 188 27.13 -14.16 -27.16
CA ASN A 188 27.81 -13.11 -27.92
C ASN A 188 26.88 -12.37 -28.90
N TYR A 189 25.55 -12.57 -28.86
CA TYR A 189 24.65 -11.76 -29.69
C TYR A 189 24.80 -10.28 -29.33
N GLY A 190 25.31 -9.48 -30.27
CA GLY A 190 25.65 -8.06 -30.08
C GLY A 190 27.11 -7.77 -29.73
N ILE A 191 27.96 -8.77 -29.47
CA ILE A 191 29.39 -8.60 -29.22
C ILE A 191 30.17 -9.12 -30.44
N VAL A 192 30.57 -8.19 -31.33
CA VAL A 192 31.47 -8.50 -32.44
C VAL A 192 32.89 -8.71 -31.88
N PRO A 193 33.54 -9.87 -32.08
CA PRO A 193 34.92 -10.07 -31.66
C PRO A 193 35.84 -8.98 -32.24
N SER A 194 36.83 -8.52 -31.47
CA SER A 194 37.75 -7.43 -31.88
C SER A 194 38.43 -7.69 -33.22
N LYS A 195 38.72 -8.96 -33.54
CA LYS A 195 39.27 -9.39 -34.84
C LYS A 195 38.40 -9.01 -36.04
N ASN A 196 37.09 -8.88 -35.85
CA ASN A 196 36.12 -8.56 -36.91
C ASN A 196 35.69 -7.08 -36.88
N LYS A 197 36.22 -6.27 -35.97
CA LYS A 197 35.94 -4.84 -35.91
C LYS A 197 36.87 -4.09 -36.86
N LYS A 198 36.35 -3.06 -37.53
CA LYS A 198 37.12 -2.17 -38.40
C LYS A 198 38.22 -1.40 -37.66
N ASP A 199 38.01 -1.13 -36.37
CA ASP A 199 39.01 -0.52 -35.48
C ASP A 199 39.66 -1.61 -34.62
N LEU A 200 40.95 -1.85 -34.88
CA LEU A 200 41.80 -2.81 -34.18
C LEU A 200 42.67 -2.15 -33.11
N ARG A 201 42.55 -0.83 -32.90
CA ARG A 201 43.35 -0.10 -31.92
C ARG A 201 43.02 -0.56 -30.50
N SER A 202 44.04 -0.60 -29.65
CA SER A 202 43.83 -0.89 -28.22
C SER A 202 43.07 0.26 -27.55
N ILE A 203 42.39 -0.05 -26.45
CA ILE A 203 41.64 0.95 -25.67
C ILE A 203 42.60 2.09 -25.24
N GLU A 204 43.81 1.75 -24.83
CA GLU A 204 44.83 2.73 -24.43
C GLU A 204 45.25 3.65 -25.57
N GLN A 205 45.42 3.11 -26.78
CA GLN A 205 45.75 3.89 -27.97
C GLN A 205 44.61 4.85 -28.33
N THR A 206 43.35 4.43 -28.22
CA THR A 206 42.20 5.31 -28.44
C THR A 206 42.10 6.43 -27.39
N MET A 207 42.42 6.13 -26.14
CA MET A 207 42.41 7.12 -25.07
C MET A 207 43.52 8.17 -25.25
N ALA A 208 44.71 7.74 -25.68
CA ALA A 208 45.80 8.64 -26.03
C ALA A 208 45.44 9.56 -27.21
N ASP A 209 44.83 9.03 -28.27
CA ASP A 209 44.36 9.82 -29.42
C ASP A 209 43.29 10.85 -29.02
N ILE A 210 42.36 10.48 -28.13
CA ILE A 210 41.33 11.41 -27.63
C ILE A 210 41.98 12.52 -26.83
N GLN A 211 42.94 12.20 -25.95
CA GLN A 211 43.65 13.21 -25.15
C GLN A 211 44.48 14.14 -26.04
N ALA A 212 45.18 13.61 -27.05
CA ALA A 212 45.95 14.41 -28.00
C ALA A 212 45.04 15.35 -28.81
N ARG A 213 43.91 14.86 -29.33
CA ARG A 213 42.93 15.70 -30.04
C ARG A 213 42.32 16.78 -29.14
N LYS A 214 42.06 16.47 -27.87
CA LYS A 214 41.56 17.46 -26.90
C LYS A 214 42.58 18.58 -26.67
N ARG A 215 43.88 18.24 -26.52
CA ARG A 215 44.97 19.22 -26.34
C ARG A 215 45.16 20.12 -27.57
N LEU A 216 45.05 19.57 -28.78
CA LEU A 216 45.16 20.34 -30.02
C LEU A 216 44.01 21.34 -30.19
N LYS A 217 42.78 20.96 -29.83
CA LYS A 217 41.63 21.88 -29.86
C LYS A 217 41.81 23.06 -28.91
N THR A 218 42.24 22.81 -27.67
CA THR A 218 42.49 23.90 -26.71
C THR A 218 43.66 24.81 -27.09
N GLN A 219 44.59 24.37 -27.94
CA GLN A 219 45.67 25.22 -28.46
C GLN A 219 45.26 26.03 -29.70
N GLN A 220 44.20 25.65 -30.41
CA GLN A 220 43.67 26.40 -31.55
C GLN A 220 42.67 27.49 -31.12
N ASP A 221 42.07 27.34 -29.94
CA ASP A 221 41.11 28.29 -29.37
C ASP A 221 41.76 29.34 -28.44
N ALA A 222 43.10 29.45 -28.44
CA ALA A 222 43.91 30.43 -27.70
C ALA A 222 44.75 31.27 -28.66
#